data_AF-A0A7J5JDX6-F1
#
_entry.id   AF-A0A7J5JDX6-F1
#
_cell.length_a   1.000
_cell.length_b   1.000
_cell.length_c   1.000
_cell.angle_alpha   90.00
_cell.angle_beta   90.00
_cell.angle_gamma   90.00
#
_symmetry.space_group_name_H-M   'P 1'
#
loop_
_entity.id
_entity.type
_entity.pdbx_description
1 polymer ?
#
loop_
_entity_poly.entity_id
_entity_poly.type
_entity_poly.pdbx_seq_one_letter_code
_entity_poly.pdbx_strand_id
1 'polypeptide(L)'
;MSRKEILIKWKTVEEQTPLFPDGVIFIKEDTSIEYPLALVPIPQGRHKNGTRKQRENAKLIAAAPELFRACKEALRYVCAEEPVYDILCDAIKKATE
;
A
#
# COMPACT_ATOMS: atom_id res chain seq x y z
N MET A 1 7.62 24.41 11.84
CA MET A 1 7.97 23.07 12.38
C MET A 1 7.48 22.03 11.38
N SER A 2 8.39 21.46 10.58
CA SER A 2 8.03 20.37 9.66
C SER A 2 7.61 19.17 10.50
N ARG A 3 6.32 18.81 10.46
CA ARG A 3 5.87 17.52 10.99
C ARG A 3 6.63 16.47 10.16
N LYS A 4 7.65 15.85 10.75
CA LYS A 4 8.20 14.61 10.19
C LYS A 4 7.02 13.64 10.15
N GLU A 5 6.46 13.42 8.97
CA GLU A 5 5.45 12.39 8.75
C GLU A 5 6.09 11.04 9.04
N ILE A 6 5.91 10.56 10.26
CA ILE A 6 6.20 9.18 10.61
C ILE A 6 5.08 8.35 9.97
N LEU A 7 5.21 8.06 8.67
CA LEU A 7 4.38 7.05 8.02
C LEU A 7 4.59 5.69 8.72
N ILE A 8 3.51 5.09 9.18
CA ILE A 8 3.55 3.76 9.77
C ILE A 8 3.56 2.76 8.62
N LYS A 9 4.42 1.73 8.71
CA LYS A 9 4.48 0.65 7.72
C LYS A 9 3.16 -0.12 7.73
N TRP A 10 2.66 -0.53 6.57
CA TRP A 10 1.47 -1.36 6.48
C TRP A 10 1.83 -2.80 6.12
N LYS A 11 0.95 -3.75 6.49
CA LYS A 11 1.09 -5.17 6.16
C LYS A 11 -0.25 -5.77 5.75
N THR A 12 -0.17 -6.84 4.96
CA THR A 12 -1.31 -7.67 4.59
C THR A 12 -1.39 -8.91 5.49
N VAL A 13 -2.56 -9.23 6.02
CA VAL A 13 -2.83 -10.48 6.74
C VAL A 13 -4.03 -11.18 6.10
N GLU A 14 -3.85 -12.40 5.60
CA GLU A 14 -4.95 -13.22 5.08
C GLU A 14 -5.61 -13.99 6.23
N GLU A 15 -6.94 -13.92 6.33
CA GLU A 15 -7.72 -14.65 7.32
C GLU A 15 -8.96 -15.29 6.68
N GLN A 16 -9.37 -16.41 7.27
CA GLN A 16 -10.64 -17.07 6.98
C GLN A 16 -11.67 -16.54 7.96
N THR A 17 -12.82 -16.06 7.47
CA THR A 17 -13.88 -15.57 8.35
C THR A 17 -15.07 -16.53 8.33
N PRO A 18 -15.78 -16.70 9.46
CA PRO A 18 -16.92 -17.62 9.54
C PRO A 18 -18.16 -17.10 8.78
N LEU A 19 -18.14 -15.86 8.29
CA LEU A 19 -19.24 -15.19 7.59
C LEU A 19 -18.75 -14.71 6.21
N PHE A 20 -19.65 -14.22 5.35
CA PHE A 20 -19.22 -13.63 4.08
C PHE A 20 -18.47 -12.30 4.33
N PRO A 21 -17.31 -12.05 3.71
CA PRO A 21 -16.55 -12.94 2.83
C PRO A 21 -15.75 -13.99 3.61
N ASP A 22 -15.90 -15.25 3.21
CA ASP A 22 -15.27 -16.42 3.82
C ASP A 22 -13.73 -16.42 3.74
N GLY A 23 -13.15 -15.55 2.92
CA GLY A 23 -11.75 -15.15 3.00
C GLY A 23 -11.59 -13.63 2.86
N VAL A 24 -10.68 -13.04 3.63
CA VAL A 24 -10.36 -11.61 3.57
C VAL A 24 -8.86 -11.37 3.74
N ILE A 25 -8.35 -10.32 3.08
CA ILE A 25 -7.02 -9.78 3.32
C ILE A 25 -7.18 -8.46 4.07
N PHE A 26 -6.74 -8.42 5.32
CA PHE A 26 -6.64 -7.21 6.11
C PHE A 26 -5.38 -6.44 5.71
N ILE A 27 -5.52 -5.17 5.35
CA ILE A 27 -4.41 -4.23 5.29
C ILE A 27 -4.44 -3.44 6.59
N LYS A 28 -3.41 -3.61 7.42
CA LYS A 28 -3.30 -2.97 8.73
C LYS A 28 -1.94 -2.36 8.95
N GLU A 29 -1.86 -1.42 9.88
CA GLU A 29 -0.58 -0.91 10.36
C GLU A 29 0.26 -2.06 10.94
N ASP A 30 1.56 -2.03 10.69
CA ASP A 30 2.51 -2.97 11.26
C ASP A 30 2.90 -2.53 12.68
N THR A 31 1.91 -2.50 13.54
CA THR A 31 2.03 -2.19 14.97
C THR A 31 1.42 -3.33 15.79
N SER A 32 1.53 -3.24 17.11
CA SER A 32 0.88 -4.17 18.04
C SER A 32 -0.64 -3.97 18.14
N ILE A 33 -1.18 -2.90 17.55
CA ILE A 33 -2.60 -2.59 17.59
C ILE A 33 -3.26 -3.21 16.35
N GLU A 34 -4.24 -4.08 16.56
CA GLU A 34 -4.99 -4.70 15.47
C GLU A 34 -6.05 -3.73 14.93
N TYR A 35 -5.62 -2.77 14.11
CA TYR A 35 -6.48 -1.78 13.46
C TYR A 35 -6.44 -1.93 11.93
N PRO A 36 -7.46 -2.51 11.30
CA PRO A 36 -7.51 -2.64 9.85
C PRO A 36 -7.82 -1.31 9.18
N LEU A 37 -6.98 -0.91 8.24
CA LEU A 37 -7.15 0.28 7.41
C LEU A 37 -8.03 0.00 6.18
N ALA A 38 -7.91 -1.20 5.62
CA ALA A 38 -8.70 -1.64 4.48
C ALA A 38 -8.87 -3.17 4.48
N LEU A 39 -9.88 -3.62 3.73
CA LEU A 39 -10.22 -5.03 3.55
C LEU A 39 -10.27 -5.35 2.07
N VAL A 40 -9.64 -6.45 1.66
CA VAL A 40 -9.78 -7.01 0.32
C VAL A 40 -10.48 -8.36 0.42
N PRO A 41 -11.78 -8.46 0.05
CA PRO A 41 -12.50 -9.71 0.12
C PRO A 41 -11.94 -10.70 -0.92
N ILE A 42 -11.63 -11.91 -0.48
CA ILE A 42 -11.20 -13.04 -1.32
C ILE A 42 -12.10 -14.27 -1.05
N PRO A 43 -13.39 -14.21 -1.43
CA PRO A 43 -14.30 -15.31 -1.14
C PRO A 43 -13.82 -16.63 -1.72
N GLN A 44 -14.06 -17.75 -1.04
CA GLN A 44 -13.64 -19.06 -1.56
C GLN A 44 -14.43 -19.44 -2.81
N GLY A 45 -13.86 -20.32 -3.63
CA GLY A 45 -14.50 -20.81 -4.87
C GLY A 45 -14.56 -19.79 -6.01
N ARG A 46 -13.95 -18.61 -5.86
CA ARG A 46 -13.88 -17.60 -6.93
C ARG A 46 -12.81 -17.93 -7.97
N HIS A 47 -12.85 -17.19 -9.07
CA HIS A 47 -11.94 -17.39 -10.20
C HIS A 47 -10.48 -17.21 -9.80
N LYS A 48 -9.63 -18.23 -10.01
CA LYS A 48 -8.22 -18.27 -9.58
C LYS A 48 -7.43 -17.01 -9.96
N ASN A 49 -7.59 -16.52 -11.20
CA ASN A 49 -6.88 -15.32 -11.65
C ASN A 49 -7.39 -14.03 -10.99
N GLY A 50 -8.68 -13.98 -10.60
CA GLY A 50 -9.23 -12.85 -9.87
C GLY A 50 -8.62 -12.77 -8.47
N THR A 51 -8.63 -13.90 -7.75
CA THR A 51 -8.00 -14.02 -6.43
C THR A 51 -6.51 -13.67 -6.45
N ARG A 52 -5.78 -14.09 -7.49
CA ARG A 52 -4.36 -13.73 -7.66
C ARG A 52 -4.17 -12.22 -7.76
N LYS A 53 -4.93 -11.55 -8.64
CA LYS A 53 -4.86 -10.09 -8.81
C LYS A 53 -5.25 -9.33 -7.54
N GLN A 54 -6.24 -9.82 -6.81
CA GLN A 54 -6.65 -9.22 -5.52
C GLN A 54 -5.52 -9.27 -4.48
N ARG A 55 -4.81 -10.41 -4.38
CA ARG A 55 -3.63 -10.54 -3.51
C ARG A 55 -2.48 -9.61 -3.94
N GLU A 56 -2.20 -9.56 -5.24
CA GLU A 56 -1.18 -8.66 -5.80
C GLU A 56 -1.49 -7.20 -5.47
N ASN A 57 -2.74 -6.77 -5.70
CA ASN A 57 -3.18 -5.41 -5.37
C ASN A 57 -3.12 -5.12 -3.88
N ALA A 58 -3.53 -6.06 -3.01
CA ALA A 58 -3.44 -5.86 -1.56
C ALA A 58 -2.00 -5.61 -1.10
N LYS A 59 -1.03 -6.35 -1.67
CA LYS A 59 0.40 -6.15 -1.39
C LYS A 59 0.89 -4.79 -1.89
N LEU A 60 0.45 -4.36 -3.08
CA LEU A 60 0.80 -3.04 -3.62
C LEU A 60 0.26 -1.91 -2.74
N ILE A 61 -0.99 -2.02 -2.28
CA ILE A 61 -1.59 -1.03 -1.38
C ILE A 61 -0.83 -0.98 -0.04
N ALA A 62 -0.49 -2.14 0.54
CA ALA A 62 0.28 -2.19 1.77
C ALA A 62 1.71 -1.62 1.61
N ALA A 63 2.30 -1.73 0.42
CA ALA A 63 3.63 -1.19 0.12
C ALA A 63 3.63 0.30 -0.31
N ALA A 64 2.45 0.88 -0.57
CA ALA A 64 2.33 2.25 -1.07
C ALA A 64 2.96 3.31 -0.13
N PRO A 65 2.82 3.23 1.21
CA PRO A 65 3.51 4.12 2.13
C PRO A 65 5.04 4.08 2.00
N GLU A 66 5.64 2.90 1.86
CA GLU A 66 7.09 2.78 1.68
C GLU A 66 7.52 3.27 0.30
N LEU A 67 6.75 2.98 -0.74
CA LEU A 67 7.03 3.48 -2.09
C LEU A 67 7.04 5.01 -2.11
N PHE A 68 6.05 5.64 -1.49
CA PHE A 68 5.97 7.09 -1.36
C PHE A 68 7.18 7.69 -0.64
N ARG A 69 7.65 7.04 0.43
CA ARG A 69 8.90 7.42 1.11
C ARG A 69 10.12 7.31 0.22
N ALA A 70 10.24 6.19 -0.50
CA ALA A 70 11.35 5.98 -1.42
C ALA A 70 11.37 7.06 -2.51
N CYS A 71 10.21 7.46 -3.04
CA CYS A 71 10.12 8.58 -3.99
C CYS A 71 10.57 9.91 -3.38
N LYS A 72 10.10 10.24 -2.16
CA LYS A 72 10.53 11.47 -1.44
C LYS A 72 12.04 11.47 -1.16
N GLU A 73 12.61 10.32 -0.82
CA GLU A 73 14.05 10.19 -0.56
C GLU A 73 14.86 10.31 -1.85
N ALA A 74 14.41 9.69 -2.94
CA ALA A 74 15.07 9.74 -4.24
C ALA A 74 15.21 11.17 -4.77
N LEU A 75 14.22 12.05 -4.56
CA LEU A 75 14.29 13.47 -4.94
C LEU A 75 15.50 14.23 -4.37
N ARG A 76 16.09 13.75 -3.26
CA ARG A 76 17.29 14.39 -2.67
C ARG A 76 18.56 14.16 -3.50
N TYR A 77 18.53 13.18 -4.39
CA TYR A 77 19.68 12.75 -5.19
C TYR A 77 19.50 13.07 -6.68
N VAL A 78 18.41 13.72 -7.06
CA VAL A 78 18.03 14.01 -8.45
C VAL A 78 18.00 15.52 -8.66
N CYS A 79 18.62 15.99 -9.74
CA CYS A 79 18.58 17.39 -10.16
C CYS A 79 17.31 17.69 -10.98
N ALA A 80 16.86 18.94 -10.95
CA ALA A 80 15.61 19.36 -11.62
C ALA A 80 15.66 19.23 -13.15
N GLU A 81 16.86 19.21 -13.74
CA GLU A 81 17.08 19.06 -15.17
C GLU A 81 16.98 17.60 -15.64
N GLU A 82 16.98 16.63 -14.72
CA GLU A 82 16.88 15.21 -15.05
C GLU A 82 15.42 14.79 -15.28
N PRO A 83 15.10 14.03 -16.35
CA PRO A 83 13.73 13.58 -16.62
C PRO A 83 13.08 12.79 -15.47
N VAL A 84 13.90 12.16 -14.62
CA VAL A 84 13.43 11.41 -13.46
C VAL A 84 12.87 12.31 -12.36
N TYR A 85 13.25 13.60 -12.32
CA TYR A 85 12.72 14.58 -11.37
C TYR A 85 11.21 14.77 -11.55
N ASP A 86 10.77 15.02 -12.79
CA ASP A 86 9.35 15.21 -13.12
C ASP A 86 8.54 13.95 -12.82
N ILE A 87 9.08 12.77 -13.17
CA ILE A 87 8.44 11.47 -12.90
C ILE A 87 8.22 11.26 -11.39
N LEU A 88 9.22 11.58 -10.57
CA LEU A 88 9.12 11.46 -9.11
C LEU A 88 8.13 12.47 -8.53
N CYS A 89 8.14 13.71 -9.01
CA CYS A 89 7.20 14.74 -8.58
C CYS A 89 5.75 14.36 -8.92
N ASP A 90 5.50 13.87 -10.14
CA ASP A 90 4.19 13.38 -10.57
C ASP A 90 3.72 12.18 -9.76
N ALA A 91 4.62 11.24 -9.45
CA ALA A 91 4.31 10.07 -8.63
C ALA A 91 3.93 10.48 -7.20
N ILE A 92 4.66 11.43 -6.60
CA ILE A 92 4.38 11.98 -5.27
C ILE A 92 3.04 12.71 -5.29
N LYS A 93 2.79 13.56 -6.30
CA LYS A 93 1.54 14.31 -6.44
C LYS A 93 0.33 13.39 -6.51
N LYS A 94 0.38 12.34 -7.35
CA LYS A 94 -0.66 11.31 -7.46
C LYS A 94 -0.89 10.51 -6.18
N ALA A 95 0.10 10.45 -5.29
CA ALA A 95 -0.03 9.75 -4.01
C ALA A 95 -0.62 10.64 -2.90
N THR A 96 -0.61 11.97 -3.07
CA THR A 96 -1.07 12.95 -2.06
C THR A 96 -2.39 13.65 -2.40
N GLU A 97 -2.78 13.67 -3.67
CA GLU A 97 -4.03 14.26 -4.20
C GLU A 97 -5.06 13.18 -4.55
#